data_AF-A0A662ZKH8-F1
#
_entry.id   AF-A0A662ZKH8-F1
#
_cell.length_a   1.000
_cell.length_b   1.000
_cell.length_c   1.000
_cell.angle_alpha   90.00
_cell.angle_beta   90.00
_cell.angle_gamma   90.00
#
_symmetry.space_group_name_H-M   'P 1'
#
loop_
_entity.id
_entity.type
_entity.pdbx_description
1 polymer ?
#
loop_
_entity_poly.entity_id
_entity_poly.type
_entity_poly.pdbx_seq_one_letter_code
_entity_poly.pdbx_strand_id
1 'polypeptide(L)'
;MATELLINQLFTGRYLDEGENIGHEVINLFKDDAGHNNLFITPSGLVRNHEVEGVLFVCNISARITVEVVAMAKGISTISDDEIKQITYKGYSLDHIFGDNSYLGNKDPVPNQVSFRAAKVATPTKRIFITLDNNFKSDDGIVIYLKSDRKVIIPQGMRVYYSDEIDGQAYRQLLNELINKDSIWNDINVLASDESAHKQAPLTVSESQSKFDTMRERFLRRIKEIQTGKSSEPISNGSAGSFWDINLLKKLSYDQVRQLYMIFLKIQGIAQATVNTALNDSFYIWKKGDHDLFWQAVESSDADARSILIEILRKNSSVDPEKNASSYMSHLRRFRLFLAWEGNDEAGKLLRSFANTADVKSDSNDAKPKKQPSDPKIVQPPKKEVLVVPPDLKVGDSFKFGSYYQESSNYMSPIEWIVIKRLGPKVLLMSRYGLDRKQYHHENADVPWEESDLRKWLNDTFLKTAFSEEEQKRIALTNVENIADPQYQTFGGKSTDDYIFCLSMAEADSLFDEDAARKCIPTPYAVGEGVVQSEVFMLNGKGTCLWWLRSRGVYEFGAYLIRENGSIGGYNDLSSTFTAIRPVLWMNL
;
A
#
# COMPACT_ATOMS: atom_id res chain seq x y z
N MET A 1 14.32 -31.15 26.07
CA MET A 1 13.76 -31.60 24.77
C MET A 1 14.91 -31.51 23.76
N ALA A 2 14.74 -31.87 22.49
CA ALA A 2 15.78 -31.53 21.50
C ALA A 2 15.82 -30.00 21.36
N THR A 3 17.01 -29.41 21.30
CA THR A 3 17.18 -27.98 21.02
C THR A 3 16.82 -27.68 19.57
N GLU A 4 16.25 -26.50 19.35
CA GLU A 4 15.75 -26.10 18.04
C GLU A 4 16.31 -24.73 17.62
N LEU A 5 16.49 -24.59 16.31
CA LEU A 5 16.72 -23.31 15.65
C LEU A 5 15.41 -22.79 15.07
N LEU A 6 14.99 -21.61 15.51
CA LEU A 6 13.82 -20.93 14.96
C LEU A 6 14.24 -20.04 13.78
N ILE A 7 13.59 -20.20 12.63
CA ILE A 7 13.60 -19.18 11.57
C ILE A 7 12.28 -18.42 11.63
N ASN A 8 12.37 -17.10 11.80
CA ASN A 8 11.24 -16.19 11.92
C ASN A 8 11.27 -15.15 10.78
N GLN A 9 10.25 -15.18 9.92
CA GLN A 9 10.13 -14.24 8.81
C GLN A 9 9.61 -12.87 9.30
N LEU A 10 10.27 -11.78 8.90
CA LEU A 10 9.82 -10.41 9.17
C LEU A 10 8.79 -9.94 8.14
N PHE A 11 7.82 -9.13 8.58
CA PHE A 11 6.76 -8.58 7.72
C PHE A 11 7.22 -7.43 6.83
N THR A 12 8.19 -6.63 7.26
CA THR A 12 8.95 -5.66 6.45
C THR A 12 10.28 -5.44 7.17
N GLY A 13 11.40 -5.53 6.47
CA GLY A 13 12.71 -5.51 7.11
C GLY A 13 13.15 -4.11 7.51
N ARG A 14 13.11 -3.77 8.82
CA ARG A 14 14.00 -2.79 9.47
C ARG A 14 14.23 -3.13 10.95
N TYR A 15 15.43 -2.81 11.42
CA TYR A 15 15.90 -2.96 12.79
C TYR A 15 15.35 -1.86 13.71
N LEU A 16 15.35 -2.09 15.02
CA LEU A 16 14.62 -1.31 16.03
C LEU A 16 15.45 -0.22 16.73
N ASP A 17 16.26 0.53 15.99
CA ASP A 17 17.00 1.68 16.55
C ASP A 17 16.15 2.98 16.53
N GLU A 18 15.03 3.00 15.80
CA GLU A 18 14.32 4.22 15.42
C GLU A 18 12.89 4.33 15.97
N GLY A 19 12.43 3.41 16.83
CA GLY A 19 11.05 3.43 17.34
C GLY A 19 9.97 3.22 16.27
N GLU A 20 10.35 2.85 15.04
CA GLU A 20 9.43 2.59 13.91
C GLU A 20 8.60 1.30 14.08
N ASN A 21 9.01 0.38 14.97
CA ASN A 21 8.33 -0.91 15.15
C ASN A 21 7.48 -0.99 16.42
N ILE A 22 7.07 0.14 16.99
CA ILE A 22 6.07 0.18 18.08
C ILE A 22 4.66 0.30 17.46
N GLY A 23 4.42 -0.49 16.42
CA GLY A 23 3.11 -0.68 15.81
C GLY A 23 2.33 -1.76 16.55
N HIS A 24 1.04 -1.54 16.74
CA HIS A 24 0.10 -2.27 17.59
C HIS A 24 -0.08 -3.78 17.34
N GLU A 25 0.71 -4.42 16.46
CA GLU A 25 0.45 -5.80 16.04
C GLU A 25 1.65 -6.76 16.06
N VAL A 26 2.92 -6.37 15.86
CA VAL A 26 4.07 -7.32 15.89
C VAL A 26 5.42 -6.67 16.24
N ILE A 27 5.84 -6.68 17.51
CA ILE A 27 7.26 -6.47 17.86
C ILE A 27 7.99 -7.80 17.66
N ASN A 28 9.16 -7.83 17.00
CA ASN A 28 9.96 -9.07 16.81
C ASN A 28 11.22 -9.13 17.71
N LEU A 29 11.84 -7.98 17.98
CA LEU A 29 13.06 -7.85 18.77
C LEU A 29 13.23 -6.40 19.23
N PHE A 30 13.39 -6.13 20.52
CA PHE A 30 13.63 -4.77 21.04
C PHE A 30 14.60 -4.77 22.23
N LYS A 31 15.25 -3.63 22.48
CA LYS A 31 16.09 -3.42 23.67
C LYS A 31 15.27 -2.69 24.74
N ASP A 32 15.16 -3.28 25.93
CA ASP A 32 14.46 -2.62 27.05
C ASP A 32 15.29 -1.51 27.70
N ASP A 33 14.66 -0.75 28.60
CA ASP A 33 15.31 0.35 29.31
C ASP A 33 16.45 -0.12 30.23
N ALA A 34 16.50 -1.41 30.57
CA ALA A 34 17.61 -2.03 31.31
C ALA A 34 18.72 -2.56 30.39
N GLY A 35 18.59 -2.40 29.07
CA GLY A 35 19.58 -2.79 28.08
C GLY A 35 19.52 -4.26 27.65
N HIS A 36 18.49 -5.03 28.03
CA HIS A 36 18.34 -6.41 27.60
C HIS A 36 17.69 -6.52 26.22
N ASN A 37 18.13 -7.50 25.42
CA ASN A 37 17.53 -7.81 24.14
C ASN A 37 16.35 -8.76 24.32
N ASN A 38 15.13 -8.26 24.20
CA ASN A 38 13.91 -9.04 24.37
C ASN A 38 13.29 -9.36 23.00
N LEU A 39 12.86 -10.60 22.83
CA LEU A 39 12.22 -11.11 21.62
C LEU A 39 10.74 -11.30 21.90
N PHE A 40 9.95 -10.35 21.39
CA PHE A 40 8.52 -10.48 21.30
C PHE A 40 8.22 -11.19 19.98
N ILE A 41 7.30 -12.16 19.94
CA ILE A 41 7.06 -12.91 18.69
C ILE A 41 5.56 -13.18 18.53
N THR A 42 4.71 -12.18 18.27
CA THR A 42 3.32 -12.46 17.84
C THR A 42 2.67 -11.37 16.98
N PRO A 43 1.73 -11.79 16.11
CA PRO A 43 0.33 -11.38 16.30
C PRO A 43 -0.64 -12.53 16.65
N SER A 44 -0.27 -13.83 16.53
CA SER A 44 -1.24 -14.93 16.76
C SER A 44 -0.67 -16.32 17.14
N GLY A 45 0.56 -16.44 17.67
CA GLY A 45 1.01 -17.77 18.12
C GLY A 45 2.02 -17.77 19.26
N LEU A 46 1.60 -18.38 20.37
CA LEU A 46 2.42 -18.68 21.53
C LEU A 46 3.64 -19.53 21.14
N VAL A 47 4.84 -19.11 21.55
CA VAL A 47 6.06 -19.94 21.49
C VAL A 47 6.25 -20.66 22.83
N ARG A 48 5.25 -21.43 23.26
CA ARG A 48 5.33 -22.26 24.47
C ARG A 48 5.85 -23.64 24.11
N ASN A 49 6.65 -24.22 25.00
CA ASN A 49 7.15 -25.60 24.93
C ASN A 49 8.23 -25.86 23.85
N HIS A 50 8.88 -24.82 23.34
CA HIS A 50 10.03 -24.96 22.44
C HIS A 50 11.33 -24.61 23.19
N GLU A 51 12.35 -25.44 23.03
CA GLU A 51 13.69 -25.21 23.58
C GLU A 51 14.58 -24.62 22.48
N VAL A 52 14.47 -23.30 22.27
CA VAL A 52 15.13 -22.60 21.17
C VAL A 52 16.53 -22.17 21.58
N GLU A 53 17.56 -22.52 20.81
CA GLU A 53 18.96 -22.12 21.10
C GLU A 53 19.39 -20.86 20.33
N GLY A 54 18.69 -20.58 19.22
CA GLY A 54 18.97 -19.46 18.33
C GLY A 54 17.76 -19.10 17.48
N VAL A 55 17.74 -17.85 17.02
CA VAL A 55 16.71 -17.34 16.11
C VAL A 55 17.39 -16.69 14.90
N LEU A 56 16.97 -17.06 13.70
CA LEU A 56 17.30 -16.35 12.48
C LEU A 56 16.10 -15.50 12.05
N PHE A 57 16.32 -14.21 11.87
CA PHE A 57 15.36 -13.30 11.28
C PHE A 57 15.61 -13.21 9.79
N VAL A 58 14.56 -13.39 8.99
CA VAL A 58 14.70 -13.50 7.55
C VAL A 58 13.61 -12.74 6.79
N CYS A 59 13.90 -12.36 5.55
CA CYS A 59 12.93 -11.85 4.59
C CYS A 59 12.82 -12.83 3.42
N ASN A 60 11.60 -13.10 2.96
CA ASN A 60 11.39 -13.94 1.79
C ASN A 60 11.80 -13.20 0.51
N ILE A 61 12.64 -13.84 -0.30
CA ILE A 61 13.11 -13.26 -1.57
C ILE A 61 12.37 -13.89 -2.76
N SER A 62 12.27 -15.22 -2.79
CA SER A 62 11.61 -15.92 -3.89
C SER A 62 10.99 -17.21 -3.43
N ALA A 63 9.69 -17.37 -3.72
CA ALA A 63 8.89 -18.58 -3.56
C ALA A 63 9.04 -19.33 -2.22
N ARG A 64 9.53 -18.68 -1.16
CA ARG A 64 9.89 -19.27 0.14
C ARG A 64 10.97 -20.35 0.07
N ILE A 65 11.63 -20.47 -1.07
CA ILE A 65 12.78 -21.34 -1.31
C ILE A 65 14.09 -20.57 -1.24
N THR A 66 14.05 -19.23 -1.35
CA THR A 66 15.19 -18.34 -1.15
C THR A 66 14.81 -17.22 -0.18
N VAL A 67 15.61 -17.04 0.85
CA VAL A 67 15.37 -16.05 1.93
C VAL A 67 16.67 -15.30 2.23
N GLU A 68 16.55 -14.02 2.56
CA GLU A 68 17.67 -13.19 3.03
C GLU A 68 17.67 -13.16 4.55
N VAL A 69 18.83 -13.41 5.16
CA VAL A 69 19.00 -13.32 6.62
C VAL A 69 19.33 -11.88 6.97
N VAL A 70 18.54 -11.30 7.87
CA VAL A 70 18.64 -9.89 8.25
C VAL A 70 19.21 -9.69 9.66
N ALA A 71 19.01 -10.67 10.56
CA ALA A 71 19.58 -10.66 11.89
C ALA A 71 19.60 -12.06 12.47
N MET A 72 20.35 -12.22 13.55
CA MET A 72 20.36 -13.42 14.38
C MET A 72 20.21 -13.06 15.85
N ALA A 73 19.72 -13.99 16.64
CA ALA A 73 19.78 -13.94 18.10
C ALA A 73 20.31 -15.28 18.64
N LYS A 74 21.21 -15.22 19.63
CA LYS A 74 21.77 -16.40 20.31
C LYS A 74 21.87 -16.22 21.82
N GLY A 75 22.01 -17.34 22.53
CA GLY A 75 21.92 -17.35 24.00
C GLY A 75 20.50 -17.02 24.43
N ILE A 76 19.55 -17.77 23.86
CA ILE A 76 18.13 -17.60 24.04
C ILE A 76 17.72 -18.19 25.40
N SER A 77 17.00 -17.42 26.22
CA SER A 77 16.43 -17.86 27.48
C SER A 77 14.96 -17.50 27.57
N THR A 78 14.14 -18.34 28.19
CA THR A 78 12.75 -18.00 28.49
C THR A 78 12.70 -16.92 29.58
N ILE A 79 11.65 -16.10 29.56
CA ILE A 79 11.40 -15.05 30.55
C ILE A 79 10.11 -15.43 31.30
N SER A 80 10.09 -15.27 32.62
CA SER A 80 8.88 -15.53 33.40
C SER A 80 7.82 -14.45 33.22
N ASP A 81 6.55 -14.79 33.44
CA ASP A 81 5.43 -13.84 33.34
C ASP A 81 5.59 -12.62 34.26
N ASP A 82 6.25 -12.77 35.41
CA ASP A 82 6.48 -11.69 36.36
C ASP A 82 7.62 -10.77 35.92
N GLU A 83 8.65 -11.30 35.25
CA GLU A 83 9.70 -10.48 34.64
C GLU A 83 9.16 -9.66 33.46
N ILE A 84 8.25 -10.24 32.65
CA ILE A 84 7.62 -9.53 31.51
C ILE A 84 6.94 -8.24 31.96
N LYS A 85 6.23 -8.27 33.10
CA LYS A 85 5.53 -7.10 33.67
C LYS A 85 6.47 -5.98 34.10
N GLN A 86 7.74 -6.30 34.38
CA GLN A 86 8.76 -5.34 34.80
C GLN A 86 9.51 -4.73 33.62
N ILE A 87 9.37 -5.29 32.41
CA ILE A 87 10.02 -4.75 31.22
C ILE A 87 9.39 -3.39 30.89
N THR A 88 10.27 -2.41 30.74
CA THR A 88 9.94 -1.05 30.34
C THR A 88 10.66 -0.70 29.05
N TYR A 89 10.00 0.10 28.23
CA TYR A 89 10.56 0.60 26.98
C TYR A 89 10.18 2.08 26.85
N LYS A 90 11.20 2.94 26.77
CA LYS A 90 11.08 4.40 26.73
C LYS A 90 10.24 4.96 27.89
N GLY A 91 10.39 4.38 29.08
CA GLY A 91 9.73 4.82 30.31
C GLY A 91 8.29 4.33 30.49
N TYR A 92 7.79 3.48 29.59
CA TYR A 92 6.46 2.87 29.69
C TYR A 92 6.59 1.36 29.90
N SER A 93 5.76 0.76 30.76
CA SER A 93 5.74 -0.70 30.90
C SER A 93 5.17 -1.34 29.64
N LEU A 94 5.60 -2.57 29.32
CA LEU A 94 4.97 -3.33 28.23
C LEU A 94 3.46 -3.52 28.47
N ASP A 95 3.04 -3.67 29.73
CA ASP A 95 1.62 -3.71 30.12
C ASP A 95 0.87 -2.44 29.72
N HIS A 96 1.48 -1.27 29.86
CA HIS A 96 0.88 -0.03 29.41
C HIS A 96 0.89 0.11 27.88
N ILE A 97 1.92 -0.41 27.22
CA ILE A 97 2.05 -0.40 25.75
C ILE A 97 1.00 -1.31 25.08
N PHE A 98 0.70 -2.46 25.68
CA PHE A 98 -0.18 -3.49 25.10
C PHE A 98 -1.55 -3.64 25.80
N GLY A 99 -1.74 -3.12 27.02
CA GLY A 99 -2.93 -3.32 27.84
C GLY A 99 -4.13 -2.43 27.49
N ASP A 100 -3.92 -1.35 26.74
CA ASP A 100 -4.99 -0.49 26.21
C ASP A 100 -5.54 -0.98 24.84
N ASN A 101 -5.20 -2.22 24.47
CA ASN A 101 -5.58 -2.82 23.20
C ASN A 101 -7.06 -3.28 23.24
N SER A 102 -7.99 -2.36 22.96
CA SER A 102 -9.44 -2.59 23.06
C SER A 102 -10.04 -3.27 21.83
N TYR A 103 -9.39 -4.28 21.26
CA TYR A 103 -9.93 -5.00 20.08
C TYR A 103 -11.18 -5.84 20.42
N LEU A 104 -11.36 -6.22 21.69
CA LEU A 104 -12.48 -7.06 22.15
C LEU A 104 -13.37 -6.43 23.23
N GLY A 105 -13.13 -5.18 23.64
CA GLY A 105 -13.93 -4.48 24.66
C GLY A 105 -13.73 -4.99 26.10
N ASN A 106 -12.66 -5.75 26.34
CA ASN A 106 -12.10 -5.99 27.67
C ASN A 106 -10.60 -5.65 27.62
N LYS A 107 -10.02 -5.33 28.78
CA LYS A 107 -8.56 -5.35 28.96
C LYS A 107 -8.12 -6.80 28.72
N ASP A 108 -7.44 -7.08 27.62
CA ASP A 108 -6.65 -8.31 27.56
C ASP A 108 -5.47 -8.06 28.50
N PRO A 109 -5.41 -8.68 29.71
CA PRO A 109 -4.26 -8.51 30.59
C PRO A 109 -3.05 -8.97 29.81
N VAL A 110 -1.93 -8.24 29.76
CA VAL A 110 -0.74 -8.65 28.97
C VAL A 110 -0.36 -10.08 29.33
N PRO A 111 -0.71 -11.10 28.53
CA PRO A 111 -0.53 -12.45 28.96
C PRO A 111 0.60 -13.01 28.11
N ASN A 112 1.81 -12.94 28.65
CA ASN A 112 2.84 -13.93 28.33
C ASN A 112 3.34 -13.87 26.86
N GLN A 113 3.53 -12.66 26.33
CA GLN A 113 3.81 -12.42 24.90
C GLN A 113 5.30 -12.21 24.56
N VAL A 114 6.16 -11.93 25.55
CA VAL A 114 7.62 -12.02 25.35
C VAL A 114 7.99 -13.50 25.44
N SER A 115 8.52 -14.04 24.35
CA SER A 115 8.85 -15.48 24.28
C SER A 115 10.25 -15.73 24.85
N PHE A 116 11.22 -14.86 24.53
CA PHE A 116 12.61 -15.07 24.91
C PHE A 116 13.40 -13.79 25.17
N ARG A 117 14.52 -13.92 25.88
CA ARG A 117 15.63 -12.95 25.95
C ARG A 117 16.83 -13.52 25.20
N ALA A 118 17.54 -12.68 24.47
CA ALA A 118 18.82 -13.04 23.86
C ALA A 118 19.99 -12.41 24.59
N ALA A 119 21.01 -13.21 24.85
CA ALA A 119 22.31 -12.71 25.30
C ALA A 119 22.98 -11.85 24.20
N LYS A 120 22.81 -12.22 22.93
CA LYS A 120 23.42 -11.52 21.80
C LYS A 120 22.48 -11.44 20.60
N VAL A 121 22.46 -10.28 19.97
CA VAL A 121 21.86 -10.04 18.66
C VAL A 121 22.93 -9.45 17.74
N ALA A 122 22.97 -9.92 16.50
CA ALA A 122 23.91 -9.42 15.50
C ALA A 122 23.27 -9.32 14.11
N THR A 123 23.77 -8.41 13.30
CA THR A 123 23.39 -8.24 11.89
C THR A 123 24.50 -8.74 10.97
N PRO A 124 24.18 -9.16 9.74
CA PRO A 124 25.20 -9.64 8.81
C PRO A 124 26.22 -8.56 8.45
N THR A 125 27.50 -8.94 8.34
CA THR A 125 28.59 -8.08 7.82
C THR A 125 28.45 -7.77 6.33
N LYS A 126 27.80 -8.68 5.60
CA LYS A 126 27.39 -8.59 4.19
C LYS A 126 26.07 -9.33 4.04
N ARG A 127 25.33 -9.11 2.96
CA ARG A 127 24.06 -9.82 2.71
C ARG A 127 24.27 -11.33 2.76
N ILE A 128 23.33 -12.05 3.36
CA ILE A 128 23.38 -13.51 3.48
C ILE A 128 22.06 -14.07 2.93
N PHE A 129 22.14 -15.02 2.03
CA PHE A 129 20.99 -15.72 1.46
C PHE A 129 21.03 -17.20 1.84
N ILE A 130 19.88 -17.75 2.21
CA ILE A 130 19.68 -19.19 2.35
C ILE A 130 18.75 -19.60 1.21
N THR A 131 19.12 -20.64 0.45
CA THR A 131 18.35 -21.06 -0.72
C THR A 131 18.30 -22.58 -0.90
N LEU A 132 17.16 -23.09 -1.37
CA LEU A 132 16.98 -24.44 -1.89
C LEU A 132 17.14 -24.49 -3.43
N ASP A 133 17.28 -23.33 -4.08
CA ASP A 133 17.50 -23.23 -5.52
C ASP A 133 19.01 -23.25 -5.81
N ASN A 134 19.48 -24.38 -6.34
CA ASN A 134 20.88 -24.56 -6.73
C ASN A 134 21.35 -23.63 -7.86
N ASN A 135 20.43 -22.93 -8.54
CA ASN A 135 20.77 -21.97 -9.59
C ASN A 135 20.83 -20.52 -9.08
N PHE A 136 20.38 -20.26 -7.84
CA PHE A 136 20.40 -18.92 -7.29
C PHE A 136 21.83 -18.42 -7.13
N LYS A 137 22.09 -17.17 -7.52
CA LYS A 137 23.38 -16.49 -7.38
C LYS A 137 23.17 -15.07 -6.87
N SER A 138 24.13 -14.59 -6.09
CA SER A 138 24.20 -13.19 -5.67
C SER A 138 25.64 -12.72 -5.86
N ASP A 139 25.77 -11.51 -6.43
CA ASP A 139 27.08 -10.88 -6.69
C ASP A 139 27.58 -10.08 -5.47
N ASP A 140 26.70 -9.81 -4.50
CA ASP A 140 26.91 -8.91 -3.37
C ASP A 140 26.73 -9.56 -1.98
N GLY A 141 26.52 -10.89 -1.93
CA GLY A 141 26.19 -11.61 -0.70
C GLY A 141 26.74 -13.03 -0.61
N ILE A 142 26.71 -13.57 0.61
CA ILE A 142 27.04 -14.97 0.90
C ILE A 142 25.79 -15.81 0.58
N VAL A 143 25.94 -16.84 -0.25
CA VAL A 143 24.85 -17.77 -0.58
C VAL A 143 25.08 -19.10 0.12
N ILE A 144 24.11 -19.54 0.91
CA ILE A 144 24.06 -20.83 1.59
C ILE A 144 23.02 -21.68 0.89
N TYR A 145 23.47 -22.69 0.16
CA TYR A 145 22.60 -23.71 -0.43
C TYR A 145 22.21 -24.71 0.65
N LEU A 146 20.99 -24.58 1.15
CA LEU A 146 20.49 -25.36 2.28
C LEU A 146 20.19 -26.79 1.84
N LYS A 147 20.82 -27.75 2.50
CA LYS A 147 20.53 -29.17 2.31
C LYS A 147 19.41 -29.59 3.24
N SER A 148 18.20 -29.58 2.72
CA SER A 148 16.96 -29.79 3.47
C SER A 148 16.04 -30.75 2.71
N ASP A 149 15.34 -31.60 3.45
CA ASP A 149 14.28 -32.45 2.89
C ASP A 149 12.97 -31.67 2.64
N ARG A 150 12.91 -30.40 3.08
CA ARG A 150 11.74 -29.53 2.90
C ARG A 150 11.71 -28.95 1.48
N LYS A 151 10.50 -28.77 0.96
CA LYS A 151 10.26 -28.09 -0.32
C LYS A 151 10.37 -26.57 -0.25
N VAL A 152 10.23 -26.01 0.95
CA VAL A 152 10.33 -24.57 1.23
C VAL A 152 11.08 -24.36 2.54
N ILE A 153 11.86 -23.28 2.63
CA ILE A 153 12.59 -22.90 3.83
C ILE A 153 11.60 -22.42 4.90
N ILE A 154 10.62 -21.61 4.50
CA ILE A 154 9.62 -21.01 5.40
C ILE A 154 8.19 -21.40 4.94
N PRO A 155 7.34 -21.93 5.82
CA PRO A 155 5.95 -22.26 5.51
C PRO A 155 5.05 -21.01 5.53
N GLN A 156 3.77 -21.16 5.15
CA GLN A 156 2.77 -20.08 5.21
C GLN A 156 2.64 -19.43 6.60
N GLY A 157 2.92 -20.18 7.67
CA GLY A 157 2.91 -19.67 9.04
C GLY A 157 4.09 -18.78 9.43
N MET A 158 5.00 -18.46 8.49
CA MET A 158 6.13 -17.53 8.64
C MET A 158 7.18 -17.88 9.70
N ARG A 159 6.97 -18.99 10.40
CA ARG A 159 7.87 -19.54 11.42
C ARG A 159 8.10 -21.01 11.15
N VAL A 160 9.31 -21.46 11.44
CA VAL A 160 9.71 -22.84 11.28
C VAL A 160 10.83 -23.19 12.24
N TYR A 161 10.76 -24.40 12.78
CA TYR A 161 11.77 -24.96 13.66
C TYR A 161 12.57 -26.03 12.92
N TYR A 162 13.89 -25.96 13.06
CA TYR A 162 14.85 -26.97 12.61
C TYR A 162 15.51 -27.57 13.84
N SER A 163 15.69 -28.89 13.86
CA SER A 163 16.34 -29.62 14.95
C SER A 163 17.02 -30.88 14.42
N ASP A 164 17.79 -31.58 15.25
CA ASP A 164 18.35 -32.87 14.84
C ASP A 164 17.28 -33.91 14.48
N GLU A 165 16.10 -33.82 15.09
CA GLU A 165 14.94 -34.67 14.81
C GLU A 165 14.16 -34.21 13.56
N ILE A 166 14.08 -32.89 13.35
CA ILE A 166 13.33 -32.26 12.26
C ILE A 166 14.32 -31.60 11.31
N ASP A 167 14.68 -32.34 10.25
CA ASP A 167 15.60 -31.88 9.21
C ASP A 167 17.01 -31.59 9.74
N GLY A 168 17.59 -32.59 10.40
CA GLY A 168 18.87 -32.51 11.10
C GLY A 168 20.06 -32.12 10.21
N GLN A 169 20.00 -32.40 8.90
CA GLN A 169 21.04 -31.95 7.98
C GLN A 169 21.03 -30.43 7.81
N ALA A 170 19.86 -29.85 7.53
CA ALA A 170 19.68 -28.41 7.40
C ALA A 170 19.99 -27.71 8.73
N TYR A 171 19.49 -28.26 9.85
CA TYR A 171 19.74 -27.75 11.19
C TYR A 171 21.23 -27.59 11.49
N ARG A 172 22.02 -28.66 11.37
CA ARG A 172 23.48 -28.62 11.61
C ARG A 172 24.20 -27.69 10.65
N GLN A 173 23.74 -27.60 9.40
CA GLN A 173 24.29 -26.65 8.43
C GLN A 173 24.07 -25.20 8.86
N LEU A 174 22.84 -24.85 9.23
CA LEU A 174 22.49 -23.50 9.70
C LEU A 174 23.26 -23.12 10.97
N LEU A 175 23.45 -24.06 11.90
CA LEU A 175 24.26 -23.82 13.08
C LEU A 175 25.72 -23.52 12.72
N ASN A 176 26.33 -24.36 11.88
CA ASN A 176 27.75 -24.24 11.54
C ASN A 176 28.06 -23.04 10.63
N GLU A 177 27.19 -22.76 9.66
CA GLU A 177 27.44 -21.71 8.66
C GLU A 177 26.92 -20.33 9.09
N LEU A 178 25.97 -20.27 10.03
CA LEU A 178 25.37 -19.02 10.52
C LEU A 178 25.58 -18.81 12.02
N ILE A 179 24.90 -19.59 12.87
CA ILE A 179 24.78 -19.29 14.31
C ILE A 179 26.13 -19.30 15.04
N ASN A 180 27.00 -20.27 14.71
CA ASN A 180 28.30 -20.47 15.36
C ASN A 180 29.45 -19.75 14.62
N LYS A 181 29.16 -19.03 13.53
CA LYS A 181 30.17 -18.40 12.69
C LYS A 181 30.28 -16.90 12.97
N ASP A 182 30.86 -16.52 14.10
CA ASP A 182 30.93 -15.11 14.54
C ASP A 182 31.55 -14.14 13.49
N SER A 183 32.45 -14.61 12.62
CA SER A 183 33.13 -13.78 11.61
C SER A 183 32.23 -13.09 10.57
N ILE A 184 30.98 -13.55 10.39
CA ILE A 184 30.06 -12.98 9.39
C ILE A 184 29.07 -11.99 10.00
N TRP A 185 29.19 -11.68 11.30
CA TRP A 185 28.22 -10.90 12.06
C TRP A 185 28.84 -9.67 12.70
N ASN A 186 28.08 -8.58 12.72
CA ASN A 186 28.36 -7.34 13.44
C ASN A 186 27.53 -7.29 14.72
N ASP A 187 28.20 -7.10 15.85
CA ASP A 187 27.54 -6.96 17.15
C ASP A 187 26.78 -5.64 17.21
N ILE A 188 25.52 -5.69 17.66
CA ILE A 188 24.64 -4.50 17.73
C ILE A 188 24.81 -3.76 19.06
N ASN A 189 25.97 -3.90 19.71
CA ASN A 189 26.29 -3.26 21.00
C ASN A 189 26.97 -1.90 20.87
N VAL A 190 26.91 -1.25 19.71
CA VAL A 190 27.45 0.11 19.53
C VAL A 190 26.29 1.08 19.32
N LEU A 191 26.33 2.19 20.08
CA LEU A 191 25.42 3.37 20.16
C LEU A 191 24.43 3.27 21.36
N ALA A 192 24.53 4.05 22.44
CA ALA A 192 25.37 5.22 22.72
C ALA A 192 25.57 5.42 24.24
N SER A 193 26.83 5.34 24.68
CA SER A 193 27.35 6.06 25.83
C SER A 193 28.82 6.34 25.54
N ASP A 194 29.09 7.38 24.74
CA ASP A 194 30.22 8.31 24.95
C ASP A 194 30.37 9.23 23.73
N GLU A 195 30.17 10.52 23.99
CA GLU A 195 30.66 11.61 23.16
C GLU A 195 32.20 11.64 23.23
N SER A 196 32.89 10.95 22.32
CA SER A 196 34.25 11.35 21.85
C SER A 196 34.92 10.29 20.98
N ALA A 197 34.54 10.19 19.71
CA ALA A 197 35.47 9.71 18.67
C ALA A 197 34.93 9.99 17.25
N HIS A 198 34.91 11.26 16.83
CA HIS A 198 34.94 11.56 15.40
C HIS A 198 36.35 11.30 14.86
N LYS A 199 36.50 10.31 13.96
CA LYS A 199 37.35 10.38 12.75
C LYS A 199 37.26 9.09 11.90
N GLN A 200 36.17 8.96 11.14
CA GLN A 200 36.11 8.72 9.69
C GLN A 200 34.65 8.40 9.32
N ALA A 201 34.06 9.26 8.50
CA ALA A 201 32.63 9.29 8.21
C ALA A 201 32.16 8.16 7.27
N PRO A 202 30.91 7.69 7.45
CA PRO A 202 29.90 7.83 6.41
C PRO A 202 28.81 8.87 6.80
N LEU A 203 28.14 9.41 5.78
CA LEU A 203 27.34 10.63 5.78
C LEU A 203 26.02 10.58 6.60
N THR A 204 25.98 11.41 7.66
CA THR A 204 24.89 12.22 8.28
C THR A 204 23.41 11.77 8.24
N VAL A 205 22.90 11.37 9.43
CA VAL A 205 21.48 11.22 9.85
C VAL A 205 21.14 12.18 11.02
N SER A 206 21.64 13.42 11.04
CA SER A 206 21.54 14.29 12.24
C SER A 206 20.49 15.42 12.18
N GLU A 207 19.76 15.63 11.09
CA GLU A 207 18.74 16.70 11.02
C GLU A 207 17.30 16.21 11.28
N SER A 208 17.02 14.93 11.05
CA SER A 208 15.68 14.35 11.20
C SER A 208 15.31 14.21 12.67
N GLN A 209 16.16 13.54 13.46
CA GLN A 209 15.91 13.21 14.86
C GLN A 209 15.62 14.47 15.73
N SER A 210 16.41 15.53 15.53
CA SER A 210 16.27 16.82 16.24
C SER A 210 14.94 17.53 15.96
N LYS A 211 14.39 17.40 14.74
CA LYS A 211 13.12 18.03 14.33
C LYS A 211 11.89 17.32 14.92
N PHE A 212 11.96 16.01 15.18
CA PHE A 212 10.83 15.25 15.74
C PHE A 212 10.63 15.46 17.23
N ASP A 213 11.71 15.54 18.01
CA ASP A 213 11.63 15.85 19.45
C ASP A 213 11.07 17.27 19.71
N THR A 214 11.38 18.22 18.82
CA THR A 214 10.82 19.58 18.89
C THR A 214 9.33 19.65 18.54
N MET A 215 8.80 18.78 17.67
CA MET A 215 7.37 18.74 17.33
C MET A 215 6.51 18.21 18.48
N ARG A 216 6.99 17.20 19.21
CA ARG A 216 6.31 16.60 20.36
C ARG A 216 6.16 17.57 21.54
N GLU A 217 7.22 18.30 21.88
CA GLU A 217 7.19 19.29 22.96
C GLU A 217 6.28 20.48 22.65
N ARG A 218 6.25 20.93 21.38
CA ARG A 218 5.35 22.01 20.93
C ARG A 218 3.88 21.59 20.95
N PHE A 219 3.60 20.33 20.60
CA PHE A 219 2.27 19.75 20.69
C PHE A 219 1.75 19.73 22.15
N LEU A 220 2.58 19.25 23.09
CA LEU A 220 2.22 19.22 24.51
C LEU A 220 2.03 20.63 25.10
N ARG A 221 2.86 21.60 24.68
CA ARG A 221 2.72 23.01 25.07
C ARG A 221 1.40 23.63 24.56
N ARG A 222 1.04 23.37 23.30
CA ARG A 222 -0.17 23.93 22.68
C ARG A 222 -1.46 23.37 23.30
N ILE A 223 -1.48 22.08 23.64
CA ILE A 223 -2.58 21.47 24.41
C ILE A 223 -2.74 22.14 25.77
N LYS A 224 -1.63 22.45 26.45
CA LYS A 224 -1.64 23.15 27.75
C LYS A 224 -2.12 24.61 27.64
N GLU A 225 -1.79 25.31 26.55
CA GLU A 225 -2.28 26.68 26.26
C GLU A 225 -3.79 26.69 25.99
N ILE A 226 -4.30 25.74 25.20
CA ILE A 226 -5.73 25.59 24.90
C ILE A 226 -6.53 25.22 26.15
N GLN A 227 -5.98 24.36 27.01
CA GLN A 227 -6.62 23.94 28.26
C GLN A 227 -6.66 25.01 29.35
N THR A 228 -5.76 26.02 29.31
CA THR A 228 -5.64 27.03 30.39
C THR A 228 -6.23 28.39 30.04
N GLY A 229 -6.67 28.61 28.78
CA GLY A 229 -7.41 29.81 28.38
C GLY A 229 -6.66 31.14 28.45
N LYS A 230 -5.34 31.14 28.69
CA LYS A 230 -4.52 32.37 28.70
C LYS A 230 -3.95 32.64 27.30
N SER A 231 -4.47 33.66 26.63
CA SER A 231 -3.74 34.36 25.56
C SER A 231 -3.07 35.59 26.15
N SER A 232 -1.80 35.84 25.83
CA SER A 232 -1.19 37.15 26.10
C SER A 232 -0.19 37.53 25.02
N GLU A 233 -0.61 38.57 24.27
CA GLU A 233 0.09 39.63 23.52
C GLU A 233 1.12 39.34 22.40
N PRO A 234 1.16 40.23 21.38
CA PRO A 234 1.73 39.92 20.07
C PRO A 234 3.25 40.08 20.06
N ILE A 235 3.95 39.01 19.67
CA ILE A 235 5.39 39.03 19.49
C ILE A 235 5.70 39.80 18.20
N SER A 236 6.39 40.92 18.36
CA SER A 236 6.93 41.76 17.30
C SER A 236 8.09 41.05 16.59
N ASN A 237 8.09 41.16 15.25
CA ASN A 237 9.17 40.89 14.29
C ASN A 237 10.34 39.99 14.74
N GLY A 238 10.32 38.73 14.27
CA GLY A 238 11.50 37.86 14.18
C GLY A 238 11.38 36.58 15.00
N SER A 239 11.05 35.46 14.34
CA SER A 239 10.89 34.08 14.84
C SER A 239 9.50 33.71 15.44
N ALA A 240 8.53 33.46 14.56
CA ALA A 240 7.21 32.86 14.88
C ALA A 240 7.31 31.32 14.77
N GLY A 241 6.68 30.48 15.60
CA GLY A 241 5.22 30.39 15.82
C GLY A 241 4.61 29.49 14.73
N SER A 242 3.89 28.41 15.09
CA SER A 242 3.45 27.32 14.17
C SER A 242 2.99 27.81 12.78
N PHE A 243 3.47 27.15 11.73
CA PHE A 243 3.23 27.49 10.31
C PHE A 243 1.74 27.54 9.90
N TRP A 244 0.89 26.86 10.65
CA TRP A 244 -0.53 26.74 10.38
C TRP A 244 -1.36 27.76 11.17
N ASP A 245 -2.08 28.63 10.45
CA ASP A 245 -3.22 29.35 11.04
C ASP A 245 -4.44 28.41 11.04
N ILE A 246 -4.82 27.93 12.23
CA ILE A 246 -5.96 27.01 12.38
C ILE A 246 -7.28 27.65 11.92
N ASN A 247 -7.43 28.98 12.04
CA ASN A 247 -8.64 29.67 11.57
C ASN A 247 -8.69 29.74 10.04
N LEU A 248 -7.53 29.73 9.37
CA LEU A 248 -7.46 29.58 7.92
C LEU A 248 -7.80 28.14 7.51
N LEU A 249 -7.25 27.13 8.20
CA LEU A 249 -7.54 25.72 7.93
C LEU A 249 -9.04 25.38 8.10
N LYS A 250 -9.72 25.98 9.09
CA LYS A 250 -11.17 25.86 9.29
C LYS A 250 -12.02 26.46 8.16
N LYS A 251 -11.44 27.25 7.26
CA LYS A 251 -12.15 27.82 6.09
C LYS A 251 -11.93 27.00 4.82
N LEU A 252 -11.00 26.04 4.86
CA LEU A 252 -10.66 25.21 3.71
C LEU A 252 -11.64 24.05 3.56
N SER A 253 -11.83 23.59 2.32
CA SER A 253 -12.64 22.41 2.05
C SER A 253 -12.01 21.13 2.61
N TYR A 254 -12.83 20.10 2.79
CA TYR A 254 -12.38 18.76 3.20
C TYR A 254 -11.15 18.28 2.41
N ASP A 255 -11.20 18.40 1.07
CA ASP A 255 -10.10 17.95 0.22
C ASP A 255 -8.85 18.82 0.33
N GLN A 256 -9.01 20.13 0.56
CA GLN A 256 -7.88 21.04 0.76
C GLN A 256 -7.13 20.75 2.06
N VAL A 257 -7.85 20.54 3.18
CA VAL A 257 -7.25 20.14 4.46
C VAL A 257 -6.61 18.76 4.36
N ARG A 258 -7.28 17.82 3.69
CA ARG A 258 -6.77 16.46 3.45
C ARG A 258 -5.48 16.45 2.61
N GLN A 259 -5.38 17.31 1.61
CA GLN A 259 -4.16 17.45 0.79
C GLN A 259 -2.97 17.98 1.61
N LEU A 260 -3.19 19.00 2.44
CA LEU A 260 -2.14 19.53 3.32
C LEU A 260 -1.69 18.50 4.36
N TYR A 261 -2.64 17.74 4.93
CA TYR A 261 -2.33 16.65 5.84
C TYR A 261 -1.60 15.49 5.15
N MET A 262 -1.90 15.21 3.88
CA MET A 262 -1.20 14.18 3.10
C MET A 262 0.29 14.52 2.90
N ILE A 263 0.62 15.79 2.68
CA ILE A 263 2.02 16.25 2.58
C ILE A 263 2.74 15.97 3.90
N PHE A 264 2.11 16.32 5.03
CA PHE A 264 2.64 15.99 6.35
C PHE A 264 2.91 14.49 6.50
N LEU A 265 1.91 13.64 6.23
CA LEU A 265 2.05 12.18 6.38
C LEU A 265 3.17 11.56 5.53
N LYS A 266 3.38 12.05 4.29
CA LYS A 266 4.45 11.58 3.40
C LYS A 266 5.84 11.92 3.92
N ILE A 267 5.99 13.08 4.55
CA ILE A 267 7.29 13.55 5.08
C ILE A 267 7.69 12.78 6.34
N GLN A 268 6.73 12.19 7.05
CA GLN A 268 7.01 11.39 8.25
C GLN A 268 7.56 9.98 7.95
N GLY A 269 7.74 9.60 6.67
CA GLY A 269 8.27 8.27 6.33
C GLY A 269 7.33 7.10 6.67
N ILE A 270 6.05 7.40 6.95
CA ILE A 270 5.05 6.42 7.40
C ILE A 270 4.67 5.49 6.23
N ALA A 271 4.54 4.20 6.51
CA ALA A 271 4.11 3.19 5.54
C ALA A 271 2.80 3.59 4.83
N GLN A 272 2.73 3.38 3.51
CA GLN A 272 1.62 3.86 2.69
C GLN A 272 0.24 3.32 3.16
N ALA A 273 0.20 2.11 3.72
CA ALA A 273 -1.01 1.56 4.34
C ALA A 273 -1.51 2.43 5.52
N THR A 274 -0.61 2.83 6.42
CA THR A 274 -0.93 3.71 7.55
C THR A 274 -1.28 5.13 7.11
N VAL A 275 -0.68 5.63 6.03
CA VAL A 275 -1.08 6.90 5.39
C VAL A 275 -2.52 6.82 4.88
N ASN A 276 -2.88 5.71 4.23
CA ASN A 276 -4.22 5.52 3.68
C ASN A 276 -5.29 5.44 4.78
N THR A 277 -5.03 4.68 5.85
CA THR A 277 -5.92 4.63 7.01
C THR A 277 -6.00 6.00 7.70
N ALA A 278 -4.87 6.70 7.87
CA ALA A 278 -4.87 8.05 8.44
C ALA A 278 -5.66 9.06 7.61
N LEU A 279 -5.60 9.02 6.28
CA LEU A 279 -6.38 9.91 5.42
C LEU A 279 -7.87 9.61 5.43
N ASN A 280 -8.28 8.40 5.82
CA ASN A 280 -9.67 8.01 5.90
C ASN A 280 -10.26 8.24 7.29
N ASP A 281 -9.52 7.85 8.32
CA ASP A 281 -10.05 7.71 9.67
C ASP A 281 -9.84 8.99 10.50
N SER A 282 -8.80 9.79 10.20
CA SER A 282 -8.63 11.10 10.85
C SER A 282 -9.83 12.00 10.58
N PHE A 283 -10.46 11.88 9.41
CA PHE A 283 -11.61 12.69 9.01
C PHE A 283 -12.96 11.96 9.10
N TYR A 284 -13.04 10.86 9.87
CA TYR A 284 -14.30 10.15 10.05
C TYR A 284 -15.40 11.05 10.62
N ILE A 285 -15.06 11.85 11.64
CA ILE A 285 -15.95 12.84 12.27
C ILE A 285 -16.45 13.85 11.23
N TRP A 286 -15.59 14.33 10.32
CA TRP A 286 -15.98 15.25 9.26
C TRP A 286 -16.94 14.60 8.26
N LYS A 287 -16.67 13.37 7.83
CA LYS A 287 -17.48 12.68 6.80
C LYS A 287 -18.84 12.20 7.28
N LYS A 288 -18.95 11.81 8.56
CA LYS A 288 -20.15 11.18 9.14
C LYS A 288 -20.89 12.06 10.15
N GLY A 289 -20.22 13.07 10.67
CA GLY A 289 -20.84 14.21 11.34
C GLY A 289 -20.85 15.39 10.38
N ASP A 290 -20.10 16.43 10.74
CA ASP A 290 -19.95 17.64 9.93
C ASP A 290 -18.59 18.33 10.18
N HIS A 291 -18.39 19.41 9.44
CA HIS A 291 -17.22 20.27 9.51
C HIS A 291 -16.94 20.79 10.94
N ASP A 292 -17.96 21.27 11.64
CA ASP A 292 -17.79 21.97 12.91
C ASP A 292 -17.51 20.98 14.05
N LEU A 293 -18.18 19.82 14.04
CA LEU A 293 -17.91 18.72 14.96
C LEU A 293 -16.50 18.16 14.81
N PHE A 294 -15.97 18.10 13.58
CA PHE A 294 -14.58 17.71 13.37
C PHE A 294 -13.62 18.67 14.05
N TRP A 295 -13.76 19.97 13.82
CA TRP A 295 -12.86 20.95 14.42
C TRP A 295 -13.04 21.07 15.93
N GLN A 296 -14.26 20.92 16.44
CA GLN A 296 -14.53 20.80 17.87
C GLN A 296 -13.79 19.59 18.48
N ALA A 297 -13.82 18.42 17.82
CA ALA A 297 -13.08 17.25 18.26
C ALA A 297 -11.57 17.44 18.14
N VAL A 298 -11.07 18.15 17.12
CA VAL A 298 -9.64 18.44 16.96
C VAL A 298 -9.13 19.35 18.08
N GLU A 299 -9.91 20.32 18.54
CA GLU A 299 -9.50 21.31 19.54
C GLU A 299 -9.79 20.91 20.99
N SER A 300 -10.65 19.92 21.21
CA SER A 300 -11.04 19.48 22.55
C SER A 300 -10.06 18.49 23.17
N SER A 301 -10.30 18.15 24.45
CA SER A 301 -9.53 17.10 25.13
C SER A 301 -9.76 15.73 24.46
N ASP A 302 -8.89 14.75 24.71
CA ASP A 302 -9.08 13.39 24.19
C ASP A 302 -10.37 12.74 24.70
N ALA A 303 -10.76 13.03 25.94
CA ALA A 303 -11.99 12.51 26.51
C ALA A 303 -13.24 13.08 25.80
N ASP A 304 -13.22 14.38 25.50
CA ASP A 304 -14.32 15.06 24.81
C ASP A 304 -14.38 14.64 23.34
N ALA A 305 -13.24 14.60 22.66
CA ALA A 305 -13.14 14.14 21.27
C ALA A 305 -13.59 12.68 21.11
N ARG A 306 -13.22 11.81 22.07
CA ARG A 306 -13.68 10.41 22.11
C ARG A 306 -15.20 10.33 22.30
N SER A 307 -15.77 11.19 23.15
CA SER A 307 -17.22 11.26 23.36
C SER A 307 -17.97 11.67 22.09
N ILE A 308 -17.48 12.71 21.39
CA ILE A 308 -18.02 13.16 20.09
C ILE A 308 -17.98 12.02 19.06
N LEU A 309 -16.84 11.34 18.97
CA LEU A 309 -16.64 10.23 18.04
C LEU A 309 -17.57 9.04 18.33
N ILE A 310 -17.73 8.64 19.60
CA ILE A 310 -18.63 7.55 20.01
C ILE A 310 -20.08 7.89 19.64
N GLU A 311 -20.50 9.14 19.82
CA GLU A 311 -21.84 9.58 19.44
C GLU A 311 -22.07 9.46 17.92
N ILE A 312 -21.08 9.87 17.11
CA ILE A 312 -21.16 9.78 15.65
C ILE A 312 -21.13 8.31 15.20
N LEU A 313 -20.30 7.46 15.82
CA LEU A 313 -20.26 6.03 15.54
C LEU A 313 -21.59 5.36 15.86
N ARG A 314 -22.24 5.68 17.00
CA ARG A 314 -23.58 5.16 17.35
C ARG A 314 -24.64 5.49 16.30
N LYS A 315 -24.55 6.67 15.68
CA LYS A 315 -25.51 7.15 14.68
C LYS A 315 -25.26 6.58 13.28
N ASN A 316 -24.02 6.20 12.96
CA ASN A 316 -23.60 5.93 11.58
C ASN A 316 -22.95 4.56 11.36
N SER A 317 -22.83 3.73 12.40
CA SER A 317 -22.17 2.43 12.34
C SER A 317 -23.00 1.36 13.08
N SER A 318 -23.07 0.16 12.50
CA SER A 318 -23.61 -1.04 13.15
C SER A 318 -22.58 -1.74 14.06
N VAL A 319 -21.33 -1.28 14.05
CA VAL A 319 -20.22 -1.86 14.81
C VAL A 319 -20.13 -1.21 16.19
N ASP A 320 -19.71 -1.98 17.20
CA ASP A 320 -19.56 -1.51 18.59
C ASP A 320 -18.72 -0.21 18.67
N PRO A 321 -19.36 0.92 19.02
CA PRO A 321 -18.72 2.24 19.06
C PRO A 321 -17.56 2.33 20.05
N GLU A 322 -17.61 1.61 21.18
CA GLU A 322 -16.59 1.70 22.22
C GLU A 322 -15.31 0.97 21.82
N LYS A 323 -15.43 -0.17 21.11
CA LYS A 323 -14.29 -0.96 20.63
C LYS A 323 -13.52 -0.26 19.52
N ASN A 324 -14.23 0.45 18.64
CA ASN A 324 -13.61 1.06 17.46
C ASN A 324 -13.12 2.49 17.67
N ALA A 325 -13.62 3.20 18.69
CA ALA A 325 -13.24 4.58 18.94
C ALA A 325 -11.72 4.77 19.10
N SER A 326 -11.01 3.78 19.62
CA SER A 326 -9.56 3.85 19.86
C SER A 326 -8.73 3.96 18.58
N SER A 327 -9.12 3.24 17.51
CA SER A 327 -8.43 3.32 16.20
C SER A 327 -8.59 4.72 15.56
N TYR A 328 -9.82 5.23 15.51
CA TYR A 328 -10.10 6.57 15.00
C TYR A 328 -9.42 7.67 15.85
N MET A 329 -9.37 7.52 17.18
CA MET A 329 -8.65 8.46 18.04
C MET A 329 -7.14 8.49 17.77
N SER A 330 -6.52 7.36 17.43
CA SER A 330 -5.11 7.31 17.00
C SER A 330 -4.86 8.17 15.75
N HIS A 331 -5.78 8.12 14.80
CA HIS A 331 -5.71 8.93 13.59
C HIS A 331 -5.99 10.42 13.86
N LEU A 332 -6.95 10.74 14.72
CA LEU A 332 -7.21 12.12 15.15
C LEU A 332 -6.01 12.75 15.87
N ARG A 333 -5.34 11.99 16.75
CA ARG A 333 -4.10 12.45 17.42
C ARG A 333 -3.00 12.75 16.42
N ARG A 334 -2.82 11.89 15.40
CA ARG A 334 -1.86 12.12 14.31
C ARG A 334 -2.20 13.38 13.50
N PHE A 335 -3.48 13.65 13.28
CA PHE A 335 -3.91 14.91 12.65
C PHE A 335 -3.58 16.14 13.51
N ARG A 336 -3.65 16.04 14.84
CA ARG A 336 -3.24 17.17 15.70
C ARG A 336 -1.73 17.41 15.67
N LEU A 337 -0.90 16.40 15.42
CA LEU A 337 0.54 16.58 15.18
C LEU A 337 0.80 17.39 13.91
N PHE A 338 -0.02 17.22 12.87
CA PHE A 338 0.04 18.05 11.67
C PHE A 338 -0.15 19.53 11.98
N LEU A 339 -1.04 19.89 12.92
CA LEU A 339 -1.25 21.28 13.32
C LEU A 339 -0.06 21.88 14.08
N ALA A 340 0.76 21.04 14.71
CA ALA A 340 1.99 21.45 15.41
C ALA A 340 3.22 21.49 14.48
N TRP A 341 3.10 20.98 13.26
CA TRP A 341 4.19 20.93 12.29
C TRP A 341 4.55 22.32 11.75
N GLU A 342 5.84 22.58 11.56
CA GLU A 342 6.35 23.85 10.99
C GLU A 342 6.15 23.97 9.46
N GLY A 343 5.50 22.99 8.83
CA GLY A 343 5.28 22.99 7.40
C GLY A 343 6.57 22.75 6.60
N ASN A 344 6.43 22.85 5.28
CA ASN A 344 7.54 22.92 4.33
C ASN A 344 7.14 23.80 3.14
N ASP A 345 8.06 24.02 2.21
CA ASP A 345 7.82 24.85 1.02
C ASP A 345 6.65 24.35 0.16
N GLU A 346 6.47 23.02 0.07
CA GLU A 346 5.39 22.39 -0.68
C GLU A 346 4.01 22.72 -0.05
N ALA A 347 3.88 22.46 1.24
CA ALA A 347 2.71 22.80 2.04
C ALA A 347 2.40 24.30 2.01
N GLY A 348 3.42 25.16 2.08
CA GLY A 348 3.27 26.61 2.01
C GLY A 348 2.77 27.11 0.67
N LYS A 349 3.29 26.56 -0.43
CA LYS A 349 2.82 26.89 -1.79
C LYS A 349 1.36 26.45 -1.98
N LEU A 350 1.03 25.25 -1.51
CA LEU A 350 -0.31 24.71 -1.61
C LEU A 350 -1.32 25.53 -0.78
N LEU A 351 -0.98 25.85 0.48
CA LEU A 351 -1.81 26.68 1.35
C LEU A 351 -2.08 28.07 0.74
N ARG A 352 -1.04 28.72 0.16
CA ARG A 352 -1.20 30.00 -0.55
C ARG A 352 -2.09 29.88 -1.78
N SER A 353 -1.99 28.77 -2.53
CA SER A 353 -2.85 28.54 -3.70
C SER A 353 -4.33 28.43 -3.32
N PHE A 354 -4.62 27.87 -2.14
CA PHE A 354 -5.99 27.77 -1.61
C PHE A 354 -6.51 29.11 -1.09
N ALA A 355 -5.66 29.93 -0.46
CA ALA A 355 -6.04 31.28 -0.04
C ALA A 355 -6.39 32.17 -1.24
N ASN A 356 -5.61 32.09 -2.32
CA ASN A 356 -5.86 32.87 -3.56
C ASN A 356 -7.12 32.44 -4.32
N THR A 357 -7.65 31.24 -4.07
CA THR A 357 -8.92 30.78 -4.67
C THR A 357 -10.15 31.16 -3.85
N ALA A 358 -9.99 31.51 -2.57
CA ALA A 358 -11.08 31.96 -1.70
C ALA A 358 -11.53 33.41 -2.01
N ASP A 359 -10.62 34.27 -2.49
CA ASP A 359 -10.92 35.68 -2.85
C ASP A 359 -11.61 35.85 -4.21
N VAL A 360 -11.72 34.79 -5.04
CA VAL A 360 -12.30 34.87 -6.39
C VAL A 360 -13.80 34.51 -6.42
N LYS A 361 -14.39 34.11 -5.28
CA LYS A 361 -15.82 33.71 -5.17
C LYS A 361 -16.72 34.75 -4.50
N SER A 362 -16.41 36.03 -4.61
CA SER A 362 -17.38 37.10 -4.37
C SER A 362 -17.47 38.01 -5.59
N ASP A 363 -18.20 37.58 -6.61
CA ASP A 363 -19.03 38.44 -7.48
C ASP A 363 -19.48 37.66 -8.73
N SER A 364 -20.74 37.23 -8.72
CA SER A 364 -21.72 37.52 -9.79
C SER A 364 -22.88 36.52 -9.72
N ASN A 365 -24.03 37.01 -9.26
CA ASN A 365 -25.34 36.43 -9.51
C ASN A 365 -25.80 36.76 -10.94
N ASP A 366 -26.78 35.96 -11.40
CA ASP A 366 -27.68 36.12 -12.56
C ASP A 366 -27.27 35.55 -13.94
N ALA A 367 -27.90 34.44 -14.34
CA ALA A 367 -28.74 34.37 -15.56
C ALA A 367 -29.55 33.05 -15.68
N LYS A 368 -30.80 33.20 -16.14
CA LYS A 368 -31.87 32.19 -16.35
C LYS A 368 -31.67 31.26 -17.59
N PRO A 369 -32.49 30.18 -17.74
CA PRO A 369 -32.14 28.97 -18.51
C PRO A 369 -32.49 29.02 -20.00
N LYS A 370 -31.76 28.26 -20.85
CA LYS A 370 -32.11 28.05 -22.27
C LYS A 370 -31.97 26.58 -22.72
N LYS A 371 -33.14 26.03 -23.08
CA LYS A 371 -33.56 25.12 -24.18
C LYS A 371 -32.70 23.91 -24.58
N GLN A 372 -33.36 22.74 -24.54
CA GLN A 372 -33.05 21.49 -25.24
C GLN A 372 -32.85 21.68 -26.76
N PRO A 373 -31.83 21.05 -27.37
CA PRO A 373 -31.78 20.82 -28.81
C PRO A 373 -32.18 19.39 -29.19
N SER A 374 -32.83 19.31 -30.35
CA SER A 374 -33.40 18.17 -31.08
C SER A 374 -32.38 17.21 -31.71
N ASP A 375 -32.81 15.96 -31.94
CA ASP A 375 -32.08 14.82 -32.53
C ASP A 375 -31.23 15.12 -33.79
N PRO A 376 -29.98 14.60 -33.88
CA PRO A 376 -29.21 14.58 -35.12
C PRO A 376 -29.44 13.30 -35.96
N LYS A 377 -29.60 13.52 -37.27
CA LYS A 377 -29.74 12.52 -38.34
C LYS A 377 -28.49 11.63 -38.48
N ILE A 378 -28.73 10.34 -38.72
CA ILE A 378 -27.73 9.30 -39.03
C ILE A 378 -27.10 9.55 -40.41
N VAL A 379 -25.77 9.64 -40.48
CA VAL A 379 -24.97 9.63 -41.72
C VAL A 379 -24.12 8.36 -41.72
N GLN A 380 -24.15 7.60 -42.82
CA GLN A 380 -23.47 6.30 -42.93
C GLN A 380 -21.93 6.41 -42.92
N PRO A 381 -21.21 5.44 -42.32
CA PRO A 381 -19.75 5.47 -42.21
C PRO A 381 -19.02 5.19 -43.54
N PRO A 382 -17.76 5.65 -43.68
CA PRO A 382 -16.97 5.48 -44.89
C PRO A 382 -16.54 4.02 -45.12
N LYS A 383 -16.31 3.70 -46.39
CA LYS A 383 -15.94 2.38 -46.96
C LYS A 383 -14.70 1.79 -46.23
N LYS A 384 -14.80 0.52 -45.78
CA LYS A 384 -13.71 -0.25 -45.13
C LYS A 384 -12.50 -0.38 -46.07
N GLU A 385 -11.38 0.27 -45.73
CA GLU A 385 -10.07 0.02 -46.33
C GLU A 385 -9.55 -1.37 -45.94
N VAL A 386 -8.86 -2.04 -46.87
CA VAL A 386 -8.26 -3.36 -46.64
C VAL A 386 -7.08 -3.21 -45.67
N LEU A 387 -7.14 -3.95 -44.56
CA LEU A 387 -6.10 -3.98 -43.52
C LEU A 387 -4.75 -4.46 -44.09
N VAL A 388 -3.69 -3.67 -43.89
CA VAL A 388 -2.30 -4.06 -44.15
C VAL A 388 -1.62 -4.29 -42.81
N VAL A 389 -1.50 -5.56 -42.38
CA VAL A 389 -0.73 -5.93 -41.18
C VAL A 389 0.76 -5.98 -41.56
N PRO A 390 1.65 -5.25 -40.86
CA PRO A 390 3.07 -5.34 -41.11
C PRO A 390 3.59 -6.76 -40.77
N PRO A 391 4.36 -7.41 -41.66
CA PRO A 391 4.83 -8.78 -41.43
C PRO A 391 5.92 -8.92 -40.34
N ASP A 392 6.55 -7.82 -39.91
CA ASP A 392 7.62 -7.82 -38.89
C ASP A 392 7.33 -6.89 -37.70
N LEU A 393 6.15 -7.03 -37.09
CA LEU A 393 5.79 -6.30 -35.88
C LEU A 393 6.71 -6.65 -34.70
N LYS A 394 7.32 -5.64 -34.06
CA LYS A 394 8.20 -5.75 -32.89
C LYS A 394 7.52 -5.19 -31.64
N VAL A 395 8.00 -5.59 -30.46
CA VAL A 395 7.52 -5.02 -29.19
C VAL A 395 7.77 -3.52 -29.19
N GLY A 396 6.74 -2.75 -28.84
CA GLY A 396 6.73 -1.29 -28.90
C GLY A 396 6.15 -0.70 -30.19
N ASP A 397 6.03 -1.48 -31.27
CA ASP A 397 5.39 -1.01 -32.50
C ASP A 397 3.90 -0.72 -32.27
N SER A 398 3.36 0.26 -32.99
CA SER A 398 1.92 0.51 -33.03
C SER A 398 1.36 0.48 -34.45
N PHE A 399 0.14 -0.01 -34.58
CA PHE A 399 -0.59 -0.05 -35.86
C PHE A 399 -2.10 -0.05 -35.64
N LYS A 400 -2.86 0.10 -36.72
CA LYS A 400 -4.32 0.15 -36.71
C LYS A 400 -4.92 -1.21 -37.07
N PHE A 401 -5.88 -1.67 -36.28
CA PHE A 401 -6.56 -2.96 -36.46
C PHE A 401 -7.96 -2.91 -35.85
N GLY A 402 -9.00 -3.32 -36.59
CA GLY A 402 -10.39 -3.08 -36.19
C GLY A 402 -10.75 -1.60 -36.12
N SER A 403 -12.00 -1.29 -35.78
CA SER A 403 -12.54 0.08 -35.67
C SER A 403 -13.58 0.18 -34.57
N TYR A 404 -13.52 1.22 -33.75
CA TYR A 404 -14.48 1.45 -32.67
C TYR A 404 -14.76 2.95 -32.49
N TYR A 405 -15.75 3.29 -31.67
CA TYR A 405 -16.01 4.68 -31.30
C TYR A 405 -14.81 5.22 -30.51
N GLN A 406 -14.22 6.32 -31.00
CA GLN A 406 -13.02 6.94 -30.42
C GLN A 406 -13.26 8.42 -30.17
N GLU A 407 -13.84 9.13 -31.14
CA GLU A 407 -14.11 10.57 -31.01
C GLU A 407 -15.53 10.85 -30.48
N SER A 408 -16.53 10.10 -30.97
CA SER A 408 -17.93 10.24 -30.55
C SER A 408 -18.73 8.98 -30.86
N SER A 409 -19.98 8.92 -30.41
CA SER A 409 -20.93 7.84 -30.71
C SER A 409 -21.46 7.86 -32.16
N ASN A 410 -21.09 8.84 -32.98
CA ASN A 410 -21.67 9.02 -34.32
C ASN A 410 -20.97 8.19 -35.41
N TYR A 411 -19.69 7.86 -35.25
CA TYR A 411 -18.92 7.07 -36.21
C TYR A 411 -17.76 6.33 -35.54
N MET A 412 -17.43 5.17 -36.07
CA MET A 412 -16.27 4.38 -35.64
C MET A 412 -15.03 4.76 -36.44
N SER A 413 -13.86 4.69 -35.80
CA SER A 413 -12.56 4.91 -36.45
C SER A 413 -11.56 3.83 -36.03
N PRO A 414 -10.48 3.61 -36.80
CA PRO A 414 -9.56 2.52 -36.53
C PRO A 414 -8.94 2.57 -35.13
N ILE A 415 -8.89 1.43 -34.46
CA ILE A 415 -8.26 1.33 -33.13
C ILE A 415 -6.76 1.25 -33.29
N GLU A 416 -6.02 2.07 -32.55
CA GLU A 416 -4.57 1.97 -32.46
C GLU A 416 -4.17 0.97 -31.35
N TRP A 417 -3.34 -0.01 -31.72
CA TRP A 417 -2.82 -1.07 -30.86
C TRP A 417 -1.32 -0.94 -30.69
N ILE A 418 -0.82 -1.27 -29.50
CA ILE A 418 0.60 -1.38 -29.19
C ILE A 418 0.96 -2.85 -29.01
N VAL A 419 2.05 -3.29 -29.63
CA VAL A 419 2.61 -4.63 -29.41
C VAL A 419 3.34 -4.66 -28.07
N ILE A 420 2.81 -5.40 -27.09
CA ILE A 420 3.41 -5.50 -25.75
C ILE A 420 4.19 -6.80 -25.53
N LYS A 421 4.00 -7.82 -26.37
CA LYS A 421 4.78 -9.07 -26.35
C LYS A 421 4.77 -9.74 -27.72
N ARG A 422 5.84 -10.44 -28.09
CA ARG A 422 5.91 -11.29 -29.30
C ARG A 422 6.35 -12.69 -28.92
N LEU A 423 5.64 -13.70 -29.41
CA LEU A 423 5.94 -15.12 -29.25
C LEU A 423 5.80 -15.83 -30.60
N GLY A 424 6.92 -15.99 -31.30
CA GLY A 424 6.95 -16.61 -32.63
C GLY A 424 6.03 -15.88 -33.62
N PRO A 425 5.03 -16.56 -34.23
CA PRO A 425 4.09 -15.97 -35.18
C PRO A 425 2.92 -15.22 -34.52
N LYS A 426 2.92 -15.07 -33.19
CA LYS A 426 1.87 -14.37 -32.46
C LYS A 426 2.40 -13.10 -31.79
N VAL A 427 1.56 -12.07 -31.76
CA VAL A 427 1.81 -10.83 -31.04
C VAL A 427 0.68 -10.54 -30.06
N LEU A 428 1.04 -10.11 -28.85
CA LEU A 428 0.10 -9.61 -27.85
C LEU A 428 -0.08 -8.12 -28.05
N LEU A 429 -1.32 -7.72 -28.32
CA LEU A 429 -1.69 -6.35 -28.59
C LEU A 429 -2.51 -5.81 -27.43
N MET A 430 -2.26 -4.55 -27.06
CA MET A 430 -3.09 -3.81 -26.12
C MET A 430 -3.51 -2.49 -26.76
N SER A 431 -4.76 -2.08 -26.57
CA SER A 431 -5.22 -0.80 -27.09
C SER A 431 -4.39 0.35 -26.52
N ARG A 432 -4.04 1.31 -27.37
CA ARG A 432 -3.27 2.49 -26.95
C ARG A 432 -4.02 3.34 -25.93
N TYR A 433 -5.34 3.43 -26.11
CA TYR A 433 -6.25 4.27 -25.31
C TYR A 433 -7.28 3.43 -24.56
N GLY A 434 -7.89 4.02 -23.52
CA GLY A 434 -9.08 3.49 -22.86
C GLY A 434 -10.30 3.76 -23.74
N LEU A 435 -10.94 2.70 -24.26
CA LEU A 435 -11.82 2.80 -25.43
C LEU A 435 -13.27 3.13 -25.12
N ASP A 436 -13.79 2.69 -23.97
CA ASP A 436 -15.19 2.84 -23.57
C ASP A 436 -15.29 2.76 -22.03
N ARG A 437 -16.42 3.19 -21.48
CA ARG A 437 -16.82 2.94 -20.11
C ARG A 437 -17.65 1.65 -20.04
N LYS A 438 -17.14 0.65 -19.33
CA LYS A 438 -17.88 -0.57 -19.00
C LYS A 438 -17.62 -0.94 -17.54
N GLN A 439 -18.66 -1.38 -16.86
CA GLN A 439 -18.52 -1.97 -15.53
C GLN A 439 -17.89 -3.36 -15.68
N TYR A 440 -17.17 -3.80 -14.65
CA TYR A 440 -16.70 -5.18 -14.60
C TYR A 440 -17.92 -6.13 -14.51
N HIS A 441 -18.85 -5.80 -13.63
CA HIS A 441 -20.16 -6.44 -13.50
C HIS A 441 -21.23 -5.40 -13.13
N HIS A 442 -22.46 -5.58 -13.60
CA HIS A 442 -23.57 -4.65 -13.41
C HIS A 442 -24.00 -4.48 -11.94
N GLU A 443 -23.75 -5.50 -11.12
CA GLU A 443 -24.02 -5.52 -9.68
C GLU A 443 -22.74 -5.64 -8.86
N ASN A 444 -22.77 -5.11 -7.63
CA ASN A 444 -21.68 -5.28 -6.68
C ASN A 444 -21.78 -6.64 -5.99
N ALA A 445 -21.38 -7.69 -6.71
CA ALA A 445 -21.52 -9.09 -6.33
C ALA A 445 -20.19 -9.85 -6.48
N ASP A 446 -20.06 -10.98 -5.79
CA ASP A 446 -18.85 -11.79 -5.76
C ASP A 446 -18.59 -12.54 -7.08
N VAL A 447 -18.23 -11.82 -8.14
CA VAL A 447 -18.24 -12.33 -9.52
C VAL A 447 -16.82 -12.51 -10.07
N PRO A 448 -16.39 -13.74 -10.40
CA PRO A 448 -15.08 -13.98 -11.00
C PRO A 448 -15.07 -13.58 -12.48
N TRP A 449 -13.88 -13.55 -13.09
CA TRP A 449 -13.73 -13.13 -14.50
C TRP A 449 -14.60 -13.94 -15.45
N GLU A 450 -14.70 -15.26 -15.26
CA GLU A 450 -15.46 -16.15 -16.15
C GLU A 450 -16.94 -15.77 -16.30
N GLU A 451 -17.51 -15.16 -15.26
CA GLU A 451 -18.93 -14.80 -15.17
C GLU A 451 -19.19 -13.30 -15.37
N SER A 452 -18.13 -12.49 -15.43
CA SER A 452 -18.21 -11.03 -15.56
C SER A 452 -18.92 -10.57 -16.84
N ASP A 453 -19.62 -9.44 -16.76
CA ASP A 453 -20.30 -8.86 -17.93
C ASP A 453 -19.30 -8.26 -18.90
N LEU A 454 -18.20 -7.73 -18.36
CA LEU A 454 -17.11 -7.19 -19.17
C LEU A 454 -16.53 -8.27 -20.09
N ARG A 455 -16.25 -9.48 -19.58
CA ARG A 455 -15.75 -10.59 -20.39
C ARG A 455 -16.74 -10.98 -21.50
N LYS A 456 -18.03 -11.10 -21.16
CA LYS A 456 -19.10 -11.41 -22.12
C LYS A 456 -19.18 -10.35 -23.21
N TRP A 457 -19.15 -9.07 -22.82
CA TRP A 457 -19.20 -7.96 -23.76
C TRP A 457 -17.97 -7.91 -24.67
N LEU A 458 -16.77 -8.14 -24.13
CA LEU A 458 -15.52 -8.17 -24.90
C LEU A 458 -15.53 -9.27 -25.98
N ASN A 459 -15.97 -10.48 -25.62
CA ASN A 459 -15.92 -11.65 -26.50
C ASN A 459 -17.16 -11.81 -27.39
N ASP A 460 -18.17 -10.97 -27.24
CA ASP A 460 -19.37 -10.99 -28.07
C ASP A 460 -19.60 -9.63 -28.76
N THR A 461 -20.15 -8.66 -28.04
CA THR A 461 -20.56 -7.37 -28.60
C THR A 461 -19.37 -6.60 -29.16
N PHE A 462 -18.30 -6.43 -28.38
CA PHE A 462 -17.11 -5.70 -28.82
C PHE A 462 -16.40 -6.40 -29.98
N LEU A 463 -16.17 -7.71 -29.88
CA LEU A 463 -15.54 -8.49 -30.96
C LEU A 463 -16.27 -8.33 -32.31
N LYS A 464 -17.60 -8.47 -32.31
CA LYS A 464 -18.44 -8.33 -33.51
C LYS A 464 -18.53 -6.90 -34.03
N THR A 465 -18.49 -5.92 -33.12
CA THR A 465 -18.58 -4.51 -33.46
C THR A 465 -17.26 -3.98 -34.01
N ALA A 466 -16.16 -4.32 -33.34
CA ALA A 466 -14.85 -3.76 -33.58
C ALA A 466 -14.11 -4.40 -34.76
N PHE A 467 -14.38 -5.67 -35.07
CA PHE A 467 -13.61 -6.44 -36.04
C PHE A 467 -14.52 -7.05 -37.10
N SER A 468 -14.11 -6.94 -38.36
CA SER A 468 -14.71 -7.70 -39.47
C SER A 468 -14.45 -9.20 -39.34
N GLU A 469 -15.21 -10.02 -40.06
CA GLU A 469 -15.01 -11.48 -40.05
C GLU A 469 -13.58 -11.90 -40.42
N GLU A 470 -12.94 -11.22 -41.37
CA GLU A 470 -11.54 -11.49 -41.74
C GLU A 470 -10.54 -11.08 -40.66
N GLU A 471 -10.81 -10.00 -39.93
CA GLU A 471 -9.99 -9.57 -38.80
C GLU A 471 -10.16 -10.52 -37.61
N GLN A 472 -11.40 -10.97 -37.33
CA GLN A 472 -11.68 -11.94 -36.27
C GLN A 472 -10.91 -13.25 -36.48
N LYS A 473 -10.74 -13.71 -37.72
CA LYS A 473 -9.91 -14.90 -38.04
C LYS A 473 -8.44 -14.75 -37.64
N ARG A 474 -7.92 -13.53 -37.53
CA ARG A 474 -6.55 -13.25 -37.08
C ARG A 474 -6.43 -13.21 -35.55
N ILE A 475 -7.53 -13.05 -34.82
CA ILE A 475 -7.53 -13.02 -33.36
C ILE A 475 -7.49 -14.46 -32.84
N ALA A 476 -6.49 -14.78 -32.03
CA ALA A 476 -6.28 -16.11 -31.50
C ALA A 476 -7.14 -16.34 -30.24
N LEU A 477 -7.90 -17.43 -30.24
CA LEU A 477 -8.49 -17.96 -29.01
C LEU A 477 -7.37 -18.32 -28.03
N THR A 478 -7.40 -17.73 -26.84
CA THR A 478 -6.31 -17.81 -25.87
C THR A 478 -6.84 -18.31 -24.53
N ASN A 479 -6.20 -19.33 -23.97
CA ASN A 479 -6.44 -19.73 -22.59
C ASN A 479 -5.79 -18.72 -21.64
N VAL A 480 -6.59 -18.02 -20.84
CA VAL A 480 -6.12 -17.04 -19.84
C VAL A 480 -6.34 -17.59 -18.44
N GLU A 481 -5.25 -17.65 -17.66
CA GLU A 481 -5.26 -18.24 -16.32
C GLU A 481 -5.66 -17.21 -15.26
N ASN A 482 -6.77 -17.45 -14.55
CA ASN A 482 -7.26 -16.58 -13.48
C ASN A 482 -6.73 -17.04 -12.11
N ILE A 483 -5.45 -16.75 -11.84
CA ILE A 483 -4.75 -17.18 -10.61
C ILE A 483 -5.23 -16.35 -9.40
N ALA A 484 -5.30 -17.01 -8.24
CA ALA A 484 -5.59 -16.35 -6.97
C ALA A 484 -4.57 -15.26 -6.62
N ASP A 485 -5.02 -14.23 -5.91
CA ASP A 485 -4.14 -13.19 -5.40
C ASP A 485 -3.14 -13.79 -4.38
N PRO A 486 -1.81 -13.69 -4.60
CA PRO A 486 -0.84 -14.30 -3.69
C PRO A 486 -0.78 -13.67 -2.30
N GLN A 487 -1.14 -12.39 -2.18
CA GLN A 487 -1.11 -11.59 -0.95
C GLN A 487 -2.39 -11.78 -0.12
N TYR A 488 -3.54 -11.88 -0.78
CA TYR A 488 -4.86 -11.94 -0.12
C TYR A 488 -5.56 -13.29 -0.23
N GLN A 489 -5.01 -14.22 -1.01
CA GLN A 489 -5.54 -15.57 -1.27
C GLN A 489 -6.98 -15.58 -1.82
N THR A 490 -7.44 -14.46 -2.40
CA THR A 490 -8.75 -14.37 -3.05
C THR A 490 -8.77 -15.32 -4.24
N PHE A 491 -9.79 -16.19 -4.32
CA PHE A 491 -9.96 -17.14 -5.41
C PHE A 491 -10.04 -16.40 -6.76
N GLY A 492 -9.13 -16.71 -7.69
CA GLY A 492 -9.03 -15.98 -8.95
C GLY A 492 -10.14 -16.28 -9.96
N GLY A 493 -10.85 -17.41 -9.81
CA GLY A 493 -11.77 -17.93 -10.82
C GLY A 493 -11.18 -19.10 -11.61
N LYS A 494 -11.98 -19.69 -12.51
CA LYS A 494 -11.51 -20.72 -13.46
C LYS A 494 -10.79 -20.06 -14.64
N SER A 495 -9.78 -20.73 -15.21
CA SER A 495 -9.20 -20.31 -16.49
C SER A 495 -10.27 -20.28 -17.59
N THR A 496 -10.16 -19.33 -18.51
CA THR A 496 -11.12 -19.12 -19.60
C THR A 496 -10.44 -19.11 -20.96
N ASP A 497 -11.17 -19.49 -22.01
CA ASP A 497 -10.73 -19.29 -23.39
C ASP A 497 -11.37 -18.02 -23.94
N ASP A 498 -10.53 -17.01 -24.20
CA ASP A 498 -10.95 -15.66 -24.59
C ASP A 498 -10.24 -15.23 -25.88
N TYR A 499 -10.98 -14.57 -26.78
CA TYR A 499 -10.42 -13.86 -27.94
C TYR A 499 -9.90 -12.49 -27.53
N ILE A 500 -10.62 -11.79 -26.65
CA ILE A 500 -10.29 -10.46 -26.13
C ILE A 500 -10.46 -10.48 -24.62
N PHE A 501 -9.47 -9.96 -23.89
CA PHE A 501 -9.42 -9.99 -22.43
C PHE A 501 -8.80 -8.71 -21.84
N CYS A 502 -8.83 -8.59 -20.52
CA CYS A 502 -8.04 -7.61 -19.76
C CYS A 502 -6.81 -8.29 -19.17
N LEU A 503 -5.69 -7.58 -18.97
CA LEU A 503 -4.54 -8.15 -18.27
C LEU A 503 -4.93 -8.57 -16.84
N SER A 504 -4.29 -9.61 -16.33
CA SER A 504 -4.25 -9.89 -14.88
C SER A 504 -3.32 -8.90 -14.17
N MET A 505 -3.42 -8.85 -12.85
CA MET A 505 -2.49 -8.11 -11.99
C MET A 505 -1.03 -8.54 -12.25
N ALA A 506 -0.77 -9.85 -12.28
CA ALA A 506 0.57 -10.38 -12.53
C ALA A 506 1.10 -10.07 -13.95
N GLU A 507 0.23 -10.10 -14.97
CA GLU A 507 0.61 -9.69 -16.32
C GLU A 507 0.88 -8.19 -16.39
N ALA A 508 0.05 -7.35 -15.75
CA ALA A 508 0.26 -5.90 -15.70
C ALA A 508 1.53 -5.51 -14.92
N ASP A 509 1.91 -6.28 -13.92
CA ASP A 509 3.16 -6.08 -13.17
C ASP A 509 4.38 -6.53 -13.98
N SER A 510 4.32 -7.71 -14.60
CA SER A 510 5.47 -8.28 -15.33
C SER A 510 5.72 -7.70 -16.72
N LEU A 511 4.70 -7.14 -17.39
CA LEU A 511 4.82 -6.58 -18.74
C LEU A 511 5.26 -5.10 -18.74
N PHE A 512 5.31 -4.44 -17.58
CA PHE A 512 5.64 -3.02 -17.48
C PHE A 512 6.60 -2.77 -16.31
N ASP A 513 7.76 -2.19 -16.63
CA ASP A 513 8.85 -1.97 -15.65
C ASP A 513 8.48 -1.01 -14.51
N GLU A 514 7.52 -0.11 -14.73
CA GLU A 514 7.11 0.90 -13.75
C GLU A 514 5.64 1.32 -13.90
N ASP A 515 5.06 1.89 -12.83
CA ASP A 515 3.70 2.42 -12.82
C ASP A 515 3.44 3.39 -13.97
N ALA A 516 4.39 4.29 -14.24
CA ALA A 516 4.22 5.32 -15.28
C ALA A 516 3.92 4.73 -16.67
N ALA A 517 4.46 3.55 -16.99
CA ALA A 517 4.25 2.87 -18.27
C ALA A 517 2.82 2.30 -18.42
N ARG A 518 2.10 2.09 -17.31
CA ARG A 518 0.71 1.59 -17.29
C ARG A 518 -0.34 2.69 -17.40
N LYS A 519 0.06 3.97 -17.30
CA LYS A 519 -0.85 5.11 -17.49
C LYS A 519 -1.59 5.01 -18.83
N CYS A 520 -2.85 5.39 -18.83
CA CYS A 520 -3.72 5.29 -19.98
C CYS A 520 -4.49 6.60 -20.18
N ILE A 521 -4.56 7.08 -21.41
CA ILE A 521 -5.40 8.21 -21.79
C ILE A 521 -6.71 7.64 -22.36
N PRO A 522 -7.90 8.06 -21.90
CA PRO A 522 -9.15 7.63 -22.50
C PRO A 522 -9.39 8.34 -23.83
N THR A 523 -10.17 7.70 -24.70
CA THR A 523 -10.65 8.35 -25.93
C THR A 523 -11.69 9.43 -25.60
N PRO A 524 -11.88 10.46 -26.44
CA PRO A 524 -12.95 11.44 -26.26
C PRO A 524 -14.35 10.80 -26.15
N TYR A 525 -14.59 9.73 -26.90
CA TYR A 525 -15.80 8.93 -26.78
C TYR A 525 -15.95 8.35 -25.36
N ALA A 526 -14.92 7.68 -24.83
CA ALA A 526 -14.97 7.11 -23.48
C ALA A 526 -15.23 8.17 -22.39
N VAL A 527 -14.67 9.38 -22.56
CA VAL A 527 -14.96 10.52 -21.67
C VAL A 527 -16.43 10.94 -21.78
N GLY A 528 -16.96 11.02 -23.01
CA GLY A 528 -18.39 11.29 -23.25
C GLY A 528 -19.32 10.24 -22.65
N GLU A 529 -18.86 8.99 -22.57
CA GLU A 529 -19.58 7.89 -21.90
C GLU A 529 -19.39 7.88 -20.37
N GLY A 530 -18.58 8.77 -19.80
CA GLY A 530 -18.43 8.98 -18.37
C GLY A 530 -17.12 8.51 -17.73
N VAL A 531 -16.09 8.17 -18.53
CA VAL A 531 -14.74 7.94 -17.97
C VAL A 531 -14.17 9.23 -17.40
N VAL A 532 -13.72 9.19 -16.15
CA VAL A 532 -13.09 10.34 -15.49
C VAL A 532 -11.62 10.43 -15.87
N GLN A 533 -11.18 11.64 -16.25
CA GLN A 533 -9.78 11.97 -16.47
C GLN A 533 -9.18 12.63 -15.24
N SER A 534 -7.97 12.23 -14.89
CA SER A 534 -7.22 12.87 -13.82
C SER A 534 -6.75 14.26 -14.22
N GLU A 535 -6.93 15.23 -13.32
CA GLU A 535 -6.35 16.57 -13.45
C GLU A 535 -4.91 16.64 -12.91
N VAL A 536 -4.48 15.59 -12.20
CA VAL A 536 -3.18 15.52 -11.50
C VAL A 536 -2.19 14.65 -12.27
N PHE A 537 -2.65 13.48 -12.74
CA PHE A 537 -1.81 12.54 -13.46
C PHE A 537 -1.99 12.76 -14.96
N MET A 538 -0.91 13.22 -15.58
CA MET A 538 -0.88 13.58 -16.99
C MET A 538 0.05 12.64 -17.75
N LEU A 539 -0.33 12.31 -18.98
CA LEU A 539 0.52 11.66 -19.96
C LEU A 539 0.45 12.49 -21.25
N ASN A 540 1.60 13.03 -21.68
CA ASN A 540 1.70 13.91 -22.85
C ASN A 540 0.70 15.09 -22.83
N GLY A 541 0.51 15.71 -21.67
CA GLY A 541 -0.39 16.86 -21.49
C GLY A 541 -1.88 16.51 -21.50
N LYS A 542 -2.26 15.22 -21.46
CA LYS A 542 -3.65 14.78 -21.31
C LYS A 542 -3.85 14.01 -20.01
N GLY A 543 -5.02 14.20 -19.39
CA GLY A 543 -5.39 13.48 -18.18
C GLY A 543 -5.53 11.99 -18.41
N THR A 544 -4.96 11.20 -17.52
CA THR A 544 -5.02 9.74 -17.55
C THR A 544 -6.26 9.21 -16.83
N CYS A 545 -6.68 7.98 -17.09
CA CYS A 545 -7.87 7.37 -16.49
C CYS A 545 -7.56 6.03 -15.83
N LEU A 546 -8.52 5.53 -15.04
CA LEU A 546 -8.50 4.17 -14.52
C LEU A 546 -8.87 3.16 -15.62
N TRP A 547 -8.32 1.95 -15.57
CA TRP A 547 -8.73 0.86 -16.47
C TRP A 547 -8.68 -0.53 -15.83
N TRP A 548 -9.63 -1.38 -16.19
CA TRP A 548 -9.85 -2.70 -15.54
C TRP A 548 -8.77 -3.74 -15.81
N LEU A 549 -8.48 -4.55 -14.78
CA LEU A 549 -7.78 -5.82 -14.87
C LEU A 549 -8.78 -6.97 -14.65
N ARG A 550 -8.45 -8.18 -15.16
CA ARG A 550 -9.29 -9.37 -14.96
C ARG A 550 -9.08 -10.05 -13.59
N SER A 551 -8.01 -9.70 -12.87
CA SER A 551 -7.75 -10.26 -11.55
C SER A 551 -8.80 -9.80 -10.55
N ARG A 552 -9.32 -10.74 -9.78
CA ARG A 552 -10.25 -10.46 -8.69
C ARG A 552 -9.57 -9.66 -7.59
N GLY A 553 -10.28 -8.68 -7.05
CA GLY A 553 -9.78 -7.74 -6.05
C GLY A 553 -9.61 -8.37 -4.67
N VAL A 554 -9.18 -7.54 -3.72
CA VAL A 554 -8.85 -7.97 -2.35
C VAL A 554 -10.11 -8.34 -1.54
N TYR A 555 -11.25 -7.77 -1.89
CA TYR A 555 -12.55 -8.07 -1.28
C TYR A 555 -13.41 -8.88 -2.25
N GLU A 556 -14.36 -9.65 -1.71
CA GLU A 556 -15.33 -10.46 -2.46
C GLU A 556 -15.98 -9.64 -3.60
N PHE A 557 -16.23 -8.35 -3.38
CA PHE A 557 -16.94 -7.48 -4.32
C PHE A 557 -16.04 -6.53 -5.13
N GLY A 558 -14.78 -6.91 -5.40
CA GLY A 558 -13.83 -6.04 -6.10
C GLY A 558 -13.12 -6.69 -7.28
N ALA A 559 -12.68 -5.88 -8.24
CA ALA A 559 -11.71 -6.26 -9.28
C ALA A 559 -10.50 -5.33 -9.22
N TYR A 560 -9.35 -5.84 -9.64
CA TYR A 560 -8.18 -5.00 -9.83
C TYR A 560 -8.38 -4.04 -11.01
N LEU A 561 -7.76 -2.88 -10.91
CA LEU A 561 -7.61 -1.93 -12.00
C LEU A 561 -6.24 -1.26 -11.93
N ILE A 562 -5.89 -0.54 -12.98
CA ILE A 562 -4.80 0.42 -12.96
C ILE A 562 -5.38 1.81 -12.66
N ARG A 563 -4.82 2.49 -11.67
CA ARG A 563 -5.18 3.86 -11.27
C ARG A 563 -4.64 4.89 -12.26
N GLU A 564 -5.09 6.14 -12.17
CA GLU A 564 -4.65 7.17 -13.13
C GLU A 564 -3.14 7.42 -13.06
N ASN A 565 -2.50 7.21 -11.91
CA ASN A 565 -1.04 7.30 -11.81
C ASN A 565 -0.29 6.09 -12.41
N GLY A 566 -1.01 5.04 -12.83
CA GLY A 566 -0.45 3.81 -13.39
C GLY A 566 -0.18 2.69 -12.37
N SER A 567 -0.41 2.94 -11.07
CA SER A 567 -0.31 1.92 -10.03
C SER A 567 -1.47 0.92 -10.09
N ILE A 568 -1.19 -0.33 -9.71
CA ILE A 568 -2.19 -1.37 -9.56
C ILE A 568 -3.03 -1.12 -8.29
N GLY A 569 -4.36 -1.15 -8.41
CA GLY A 569 -5.29 -0.96 -7.29
C GLY A 569 -6.34 -2.07 -7.21
N GLY A 570 -6.41 -2.77 -6.06
CA GLY A 570 -7.27 -3.94 -5.85
C GLY A 570 -8.55 -3.74 -5.03
N TYR A 571 -8.96 -2.48 -4.81
CA TYR A 571 -10.02 -2.12 -3.83
C TYR A 571 -11.24 -1.44 -4.44
N ASN A 572 -11.53 -1.66 -5.73
CA ASN A 572 -12.55 -0.91 -6.43
C ASN A 572 -13.82 -1.72 -6.67
N ASP A 573 -14.96 -1.05 -6.49
CA ASP A 573 -16.31 -1.59 -6.71
C ASP A 573 -16.48 -2.05 -8.16
N LEU A 574 -16.90 -3.30 -8.36
CA LEU A 574 -17.12 -3.92 -9.67
C LEU A 574 -18.10 -3.15 -10.56
N SER A 575 -19.03 -2.45 -9.92
CA SER A 575 -20.04 -1.61 -10.56
C SER A 575 -19.53 -0.18 -10.83
N SER A 576 -18.24 0.11 -10.64
CA SER A 576 -17.66 1.43 -10.90
C SER A 576 -18.06 1.97 -12.28
N THR A 577 -18.67 3.15 -12.25
CA THR A 577 -19.22 3.85 -13.41
C THR A 577 -18.29 4.93 -13.96
N PHE A 578 -16.99 4.82 -13.74
CA PHE A 578 -16.00 5.77 -14.26
C PHE A 578 -14.72 5.12 -14.79
N THR A 579 -14.64 3.78 -14.76
CA THR A 579 -13.45 3.02 -15.18
C THR A 579 -13.51 2.67 -16.67
N ALA A 580 -12.39 2.87 -17.37
CA ALA A 580 -12.28 2.58 -18.79
C ALA A 580 -11.95 1.10 -19.06
N ILE A 581 -12.21 0.66 -20.29
CA ILE A 581 -11.69 -0.61 -20.80
C ILE A 581 -10.42 -0.39 -21.62
N ARG A 582 -9.43 -1.27 -21.42
CA ARG A 582 -8.21 -1.33 -22.22
C ARG A 582 -8.01 -2.76 -22.74
N PRO A 583 -8.69 -3.14 -23.84
CA PRO A 583 -8.69 -4.52 -24.32
C PRO A 583 -7.30 -5.00 -24.76
N VAL A 584 -7.10 -6.30 -24.60
CA VAL A 584 -5.89 -7.05 -24.98
C VAL A 584 -6.29 -8.27 -25.80
N LEU A 585 -5.51 -8.59 -26.83
CA LEU A 585 -5.71 -9.78 -27.65
C LEU A 585 -4.40 -10.33 -28.21
N TRP A 586 -4.36 -11.64 -28.46
CA TRP A 586 -3.31 -12.25 -29.27
C TRP A 586 -3.72 -12.25 -30.74
N MET A 587 -2.85 -11.79 -31.62
CA MET A 587 -3.06 -11.80 -33.06
C MET A 587 -2.05 -12.73 -33.73
N ASN A 588 -2.52 -13.53 -34.69
CA ASN A 588 -1.69 -14.32 -35.60
C ASN A 588 -1.25 -13.42 -36.77
N LEU A 589 0.08 -13.33 -36.99
CA LEU A 589 0.68 -12.55 -38.08
C LEU A 589 0.40 -13.17 -39.46
#